data_AF-A0A7V2VGC2-F1
#
_entry.id   AF-A0A7V2VGC2-F1
#
_cell.length_a   1.000
_cell.length_b   1.000
_cell.length_c   1.000
_cell.angle_alpha   90.00
_cell.angle_beta   90.00
_cell.angle_gamma   90.00
#
_symmetry.space_group_name_H-M   'P 1'
#
loop_
_entity.id
_entity.type
_entity.pdbx_description
1 polymer ?
#
loop_
_entity_poly.entity_id
_entity_poly.type
_entity_poly.pdbx_seq_one_letter_code
_entity_poly.pdbx_strand_id
1 'polypeptide(L)'
;MSRVVTTQGPGKARNYHRRTIAEALRRLSQKAQLDDEAKDLAALIVFSLHGIADTVDRTIEAWEKRDYWMKAERFREQWRWTEPAADELGAIIYNDQWDELPAVLAQLMPHFADVTVKQMTRKPALWRGACEKFLSK
;
A
#
# COMPACT_ATOMS: atom_id res chain seq x y z
N MET A 1 14.40 8.63 -13.30
CA MET A 1 13.73 8.00 -12.14
C MET A 1 14.73 7.13 -11.41
N SER A 2 15.36 7.66 -10.36
CA SER A 2 16.38 6.98 -9.55
C SER A 2 15.72 5.85 -8.76
N ARG A 3 16.06 4.62 -9.11
CA ARG A 3 15.68 3.40 -8.41
C ARG A 3 16.32 3.47 -7.01
N VAL A 4 15.55 3.90 -6.01
CA VAL A 4 15.99 3.88 -4.61
C VAL A 4 16.26 2.42 -4.28
N VAL A 5 17.54 2.03 -4.28
CA VAL A 5 17.97 0.70 -3.88
C VAL A 5 17.85 0.65 -2.36
N THR A 6 16.66 0.29 -1.89
CA THR A 6 16.45 -0.06 -0.50
C THR A 6 17.29 -1.31 -0.21
N THR A 7 18.39 -1.14 0.53
CA THR A 7 19.30 -2.18 1.05
C THR A 7 18.63 -3.14 2.05
N GLN A 8 17.31 -3.14 2.15
CA GLN A 8 16.53 -3.98 3.05
C GLN A 8 15.95 -5.17 2.26
N GLY A 9 15.93 -6.36 2.87
CA GLY A 9 15.30 -7.53 2.27
C GLY A 9 13.80 -7.33 2.02
N PRO A 10 13.20 -8.09 1.07
CA PRO A 10 11.80 -7.91 0.64
C PRO A 10 10.81 -7.96 1.80
N GLY A 11 11.03 -8.81 2.82
CA GLY A 11 10.18 -8.87 4.00
C GLY A 11 10.17 -7.59 4.85
N LYS A 12 11.32 -6.93 5.02
CA LYS A 12 11.40 -5.67 5.78
C LYS A 12 10.78 -4.51 4.99
N ALA A 13 10.98 -4.47 3.68
CA ALA A 13 10.30 -3.52 2.80
C ALA A 13 8.77 -3.71 2.84
N ARG A 14 8.29 -4.94 2.74
CA ARG A 14 6.86 -5.26 2.87
C ARG A 14 6.29 -4.78 4.20
N ASN A 15 6.95 -5.08 5.31
CA ASN A 15 6.52 -4.62 6.64
C ASN A 15 6.52 -3.09 6.76
N TYR A 16 7.47 -2.40 6.13
CA TYR A 16 7.45 -0.94 6.06
C TYR A 16 6.18 -0.43 5.37
N HIS A 17 5.82 -0.97 4.20
CA HIS A 17 4.61 -0.60 3.47
C HIS A 17 3.34 -0.94 4.26
N ARG A 18 3.24 -2.15 4.83
CA ARG A 18 2.11 -2.54 5.68
C ARG A 18 1.91 -1.58 6.84
N ARG A 19 3.00 -1.21 7.51
CA ARG A 19 2.97 -0.24 8.61
C ARG A 19 2.52 1.14 8.13
N THR A 20 3.01 1.57 6.97
CA THR A 20 2.63 2.85 6.37
C THR A 20 1.13 2.88 6.05
N ILE A 21 0.58 1.81 5.46
CA ILE A 21 -0.85 1.72 5.15
C ILE A 21 -1.68 1.73 6.44
N ALA A 22 -1.32 0.95 7.45
CA ALA A 22 -2.04 0.94 8.73
C ALA A 22 -2.07 2.33 9.41
N GLU A 23 -0.95 3.06 9.38
CA GLU A 23 -0.92 4.44 9.90
C GLU A 23 -1.74 5.41 9.05
N ALA A 24 -1.73 5.26 7.72
CA ALA A 24 -2.53 6.08 6.81
C ALA A 24 -4.04 5.83 6.99
N LEU A 25 -4.47 4.57 7.05
CA LEU A 25 -5.85 4.18 7.33
C LEU A 25 -6.33 4.75 8.67
N ARG A 26 -5.50 4.65 9.71
CA ARG A 26 -5.85 5.19 11.04
C ARG A 26 -5.93 6.72 11.05
N ARG A 27 -5.12 7.42 10.25
CA ARG A 27 -5.23 8.88 10.08
C ARG A 27 -6.51 9.24 9.33
N LEU A 28 -6.78 8.56 8.21
CA LEU A 28 -7.99 8.77 7.41
C LEU A 28 -9.26 8.54 8.23
N SER A 29 -9.30 7.49 9.06
CA SER A 29 -10.47 7.21 9.92
C SER A 29 -10.74 8.28 10.99
N GLN A 30 -9.77 9.17 11.25
CA GLN A 30 -9.89 10.26 12.21
C GLN A 30 -10.28 11.60 11.56
N LYS A 31 -10.33 11.66 10.22
CA LYS A 31 -10.69 12.89 9.50
C LYS A 31 -12.21 12.94 9.31
N ALA A 32 -12.77 14.12 9.57
CA ALA A 32 -14.20 14.38 9.36
C ALA A 32 -14.53 14.70 7.89
N GLN A 33 -13.53 15.10 7.11
CA GLN A 33 -13.68 15.55 5.73
C GLN A 33 -12.55 15.00 4.85
N LEU A 34 -12.86 14.77 3.58
CA LEU A 34 -11.90 14.41 2.55
C LEU A 34 -11.24 15.68 1.99
N ASP A 35 -10.20 16.15 2.68
CA ASP A 35 -9.36 17.26 2.25
C ASP A 35 -8.17 16.79 1.39
N ASP A 36 -7.32 17.72 0.96
CA ASP A 36 -6.14 17.41 0.14
C ASP A 36 -5.17 16.43 0.84
N GLU A 37 -5.07 16.49 2.17
CA GLU A 37 -4.27 15.54 2.93
C GLU A 37 -4.86 14.12 2.84
N ALA A 38 -6.19 13.98 2.85
CA ALA A 38 -6.86 12.70 2.67
C ALA A 38 -6.56 12.12 1.28
N LYS A 39 -6.58 12.96 0.23
CA LYS A 39 -6.22 12.56 -1.14
C LYS A 39 -4.77 12.09 -1.23
N ASP A 40 -3.85 12.84 -0.62
CA ASP A 40 -2.43 12.47 -0.52
C ASP A 40 -2.22 11.15 0.24
N LEU A 41 -2.94 10.93 1.34
CA LEU A 41 -2.89 9.68 2.09
C LEU A 41 -3.45 8.50 1.29
N ALA A 42 -4.53 8.69 0.53
CA ALA A 42 -5.07 7.68 -0.38
C ALA A 42 -4.03 7.28 -1.45
N ALA A 43 -3.39 8.27 -2.09
CA ALA A 43 -2.32 8.01 -3.05
C ALA A 43 -1.11 7.31 -2.42
N LEU A 44 -0.74 7.66 -1.17
CA LEU A 44 0.30 6.95 -0.43
C LEU A 44 -0.06 5.48 -0.18
N ILE A 45 -1.33 5.17 0.06
CA ILE A 45 -1.80 3.78 0.20
C ILE A 45 -1.63 3.05 -1.13
N VAL A 46 -2.03 3.65 -2.26
CA VAL A 46 -1.82 3.04 -3.60
C VAL A 46 -0.35 2.75 -3.86
N PHE A 47 0.56 3.69 -3.61
CA PHE A 47 2.00 3.45 -3.76
C PHE A 47 2.51 2.35 -2.83
N SER A 48 1.96 2.27 -1.62
CA SER A 48 2.37 1.25 -0.66
C SER A 48 1.85 -0.14 -1.03
N LEU A 49 0.67 -0.25 -1.63
CA LEU A 49 0.13 -1.51 -2.13
C LEU A 49 0.96 -2.04 -3.30
N HIS A 50 1.30 -1.19 -4.28
CA HIS A 50 2.25 -1.54 -5.34
C HIS A 50 3.62 -1.95 -4.78
N GLY A 51 4.13 -1.21 -3.78
CA GLY A 51 5.36 -1.58 -3.10
C GLY A 51 5.28 -2.94 -2.38
N ILE A 52 4.10 -3.37 -1.94
CA ILE A 52 3.90 -4.72 -1.42
C ILE A 52 3.93 -5.74 -2.56
N ALA A 53 3.21 -5.52 -3.65
CA ALA A 53 3.20 -6.40 -4.83
C ALA A 53 4.63 -6.65 -5.36
N ASP A 54 5.41 -5.57 -5.55
CA ASP A 54 6.83 -5.65 -5.95
C ASP A 54 7.66 -6.55 -5.01
N THR A 55 7.40 -6.49 -3.71
CA THR A 55 8.12 -7.34 -2.74
C THR A 55 7.66 -8.78 -2.75
N VAL A 56 6.41 -9.03 -3.13
CA VAL A 56 5.81 -10.36 -3.27
C VAL A 56 6.45 -11.06 -4.46
N ASP A 57 6.50 -10.41 -5.62
CA ASP A 57 7.13 -10.94 -6.83
C ASP A 57 8.60 -11.29 -6.60
N ARG A 58 9.36 -10.37 -5.99
CA ARG A 58 10.77 -10.63 -5.65
C ARG A 58 10.94 -11.80 -4.68
N THR A 59 9.97 -12.05 -3.81
CA THR A 59 10.00 -13.18 -2.87
C THR A 59 9.70 -14.49 -3.60
N ILE A 60 8.68 -14.48 -4.46
CA ILE A 60 8.27 -15.60 -5.32
C ILE A 60 9.43 -15.99 -6.23
N GLU A 61 9.98 -15.07 -7.01
CA GLU A 61 11.11 -15.33 -7.91
C GLU A 61 12.29 -15.97 -7.19
N ALA A 62 12.61 -15.50 -5.98
CA ALA A 62 13.72 -16.03 -5.19
C ALA A 62 13.48 -17.45 -4.68
N TRP A 63 12.22 -17.84 -4.46
CA TRP A 63 11.82 -19.19 -4.06
C TRP A 63 11.70 -20.13 -5.26
N GLU A 64 11.16 -19.65 -6.37
CA GLU A 64 11.09 -20.38 -7.64
C GLU A 64 12.50 -20.74 -8.15
N LYS A 65 13.47 -19.81 -8.08
CA LYS A 65 14.89 -20.08 -8.38
C LYS A 65 15.55 -21.14 -7.47
N ARG A 66 14.89 -21.52 -6.37
CA ARG A 66 15.34 -22.56 -5.42
C ARG A 66 14.43 -23.78 -5.42
N ASP A 67 13.58 -23.91 -6.44
CA ASP A 67 12.60 -24.99 -6.61
C ASP A 67 11.53 -25.08 -5.50
N TYR A 68 11.28 -23.98 -4.77
CA TYR A 68 10.25 -23.91 -3.74
C TYR A 68 8.87 -23.50 -4.28
N TRP A 69 8.43 -24.15 -5.36
CA TRP A 69 7.23 -23.81 -6.12
C TRP A 69 5.94 -23.78 -5.26
N MET A 70 5.70 -24.82 -4.46
CA MET A 70 4.52 -24.88 -3.58
C MET A 70 4.50 -23.78 -2.52
N LYS A 71 5.68 -23.34 -2.06
CA LYS A 71 5.81 -22.25 -1.09
C LYS A 71 5.53 -20.91 -1.77
N ALA A 72 6.05 -20.72 -2.98
CA ALA A 72 5.81 -19.55 -3.80
C ALA A 72 4.33 -19.39 -4.14
N GLU A 73 3.65 -20.48 -4.55
CA GLU A 73 2.23 -20.46 -4.89
C GLU A 73 1.34 -20.09 -3.70
N ARG A 74 1.55 -20.73 -2.54
CA ARG A 74 0.80 -20.39 -1.31
C ARG A 74 0.98 -18.93 -0.90
N PHE A 75 2.18 -18.40 -1.13
CA PHE A 75 2.50 -17.03 -0.82
C PHE A 75 1.90 -16.05 -1.84
N ARG A 76 1.90 -16.39 -3.13
CA ARG A 76 1.18 -15.65 -4.17
C ARG A 76 -0.31 -15.53 -3.81
N GLU A 77 -0.96 -16.64 -3.50
CA GLU A 77 -2.39 -16.65 -3.17
C GLU A 77 -2.70 -15.80 -1.92
N GLN A 78 -1.83 -15.83 -0.90
CA GLN A 78 -1.97 -14.98 0.29
C GLN A 78 -2.00 -13.47 -0.04
N TRP A 79 -1.27 -13.05 -1.08
CA TRP A 79 -1.10 -11.63 -1.44
C TRP A 79 -1.85 -11.24 -2.71
N ARG A 80 -2.63 -12.14 -3.32
CA ARG A 80 -3.35 -11.93 -4.58
C ARG A 80 -4.29 -10.73 -4.57
N TRP A 81 -4.77 -10.33 -3.39
CA TRP A 81 -5.64 -9.17 -3.21
C TRP A 81 -4.92 -7.81 -3.39
N THR A 82 -3.59 -7.77 -3.34
CA THR A 82 -2.86 -6.49 -3.27
C THR A 82 -2.92 -5.66 -4.55
N GLU A 83 -2.72 -6.26 -5.72
CA GLU A 83 -2.83 -5.56 -7.00
C GLU A 83 -4.27 -5.09 -7.27
N PRO A 84 -5.31 -5.95 -7.17
CA PRO A 84 -6.69 -5.51 -7.36
C PRO A 84 -7.08 -4.35 -6.45
N ALA A 85 -6.65 -4.38 -5.18
CA ALA A 85 -6.94 -3.30 -4.25
C ALA A 85 -6.17 -2.00 -4.56
N ALA A 86 -4.97 -2.11 -5.15
CA ALA A 86 -4.22 -0.95 -5.62
C ALA A 86 -4.89 -0.32 -6.85
N ASP A 87 -5.38 -1.16 -7.77
CA ASP A 87 -6.07 -0.74 -8.98
C ASP A 87 -7.41 -0.07 -8.66
N GLU A 88 -8.22 -0.69 -7.78
CA GLU A 88 -9.51 -0.13 -7.35
C GLU A 88 -9.33 1.24 -6.69
N LEU A 89 -8.40 1.35 -5.74
CA LEU A 89 -8.11 2.62 -5.08
C LEU A 89 -7.47 3.64 -6.03
N GLY A 90 -6.64 3.18 -6.97
CA GLY A 90 -6.03 4.02 -8.00
C GLY A 90 -7.06 4.60 -8.97
N ALA A 91 -8.05 3.80 -9.37
CA ALA A 91 -9.14 4.23 -10.24
C ALA A 91 -9.97 5.34 -9.60
N ILE A 92 -10.27 5.25 -8.30
CA ILE A 92 -10.96 6.31 -7.54
C ILE A 92 -10.21 7.64 -7.64
N ILE A 93 -8.89 7.63 -7.46
CA ILE A 93 -8.06 8.84 -7.52
C ILE A 93 -8.02 9.39 -8.94
N TYR A 94 -7.83 8.52 -9.94
CA TYR A 94 -7.71 8.92 -11.34
C TYR A 94 -9.00 9.49 -11.92
N ASN A 95 -10.15 8.93 -11.53
CA ASN A 95 -11.48 9.34 -12.01
C ASN A 95 -12.13 10.42 -11.13
N ASP A 96 -11.45 10.92 -10.10
CA ASP A 96 -11.97 11.91 -9.15
C ASP A 96 -13.22 11.44 -8.35
N GLN A 97 -13.40 10.11 -8.18
CA GLN A 97 -14.56 9.47 -7.52
C GLN A 97 -14.41 9.39 -6.00
N TRP A 98 -14.12 10.51 -5.34
CA TRP A 98 -13.76 10.56 -3.92
C TRP A 98 -14.87 10.10 -2.96
N ASP A 99 -16.12 10.11 -3.40
CA ASP A 99 -17.26 9.59 -2.66
C ASP A 99 -17.21 8.07 -2.44
N GLU A 100 -16.53 7.33 -3.32
CA GLU A 100 -16.34 5.88 -3.20
C GLU A 100 -15.19 5.50 -2.26
N LEU A 101 -14.28 6.45 -1.99
CA LEU A 101 -13.07 6.23 -1.18
C LEU A 101 -13.35 5.58 0.18
N PRO A 102 -14.31 6.03 1.01
CA PRO A 102 -14.55 5.44 2.34
C PRO A 102 -14.90 3.95 2.28
N ALA A 103 -15.66 3.53 1.27
CA ALA A 103 -16.06 2.14 1.10
C ALA A 103 -14.86 1.25 0.78
N VAL A 104 -14.00 1.68 -0.14
CA VAL A 104 -12.76 0.95 -0.50
C VAL A 104 -11.77 0.91 0.67
N LEU A 105 -11.62 2.01 1.42
CA LEU A 105 -10.78 2.02 2.62
C LEU A 105 -11.28 1.03 3.69
N ALA A 106 -12.61 0.90 3.86
CA ALA A 106 -13.20 -0.05 4.80
C ALA A 106 -12.90 -1.51 4.39
N GLN A 107 -12.95 -1.82 3.09
CA GLN A 107 -12.59 -3.14 2.56
C GLN A 107 -11.11 -3.49 2.79
N LEU A 108 -10.21 -2.48 2.82
CA LEU A 108 -8.79 -2.68 3.11
C LEU A 108 -8.50 -2.98 4.59
N MET A 109 -9.34 -2.53 5.53
CA MET A 109 -9.04 -2.62 6.97
C MET A 109 -8.70 -4.03 7.47
N PRO A 110 -9.43 -5.10 7.11
CA PRO A 110 -9.15 -6.46 7.57
C PRO A 110 -7.75 -6.96 7.21
N HIS A 111 -7.18 -6.53 6.07
CA HIS A 111 -5.86 -6.95 5.61
C HIS A 111 -4.70 -6.39 6.46
N PHE A 112 -4.97 -5.38 7.29
CA PHE A 112 -3.99 -4.73 8.16
C PHE A 112 -4.35 -4.84 9.65
N ALA A 113 -5.34 -5.65 10.01
CA ALA A 113 -5.80 -5.82 11.38
C ALA A 113 -4.72 -6.38 12.33
N ASP A 114 -3.74 -7.13 11.81
CA ASP A 114 -2.58 -7.63 12.55
C ASP A 114 -1.53 -6.54 12.87
N VAL A 115 -1.62 -5.36 12.24
CA VAL A 115 -0.66 -4.28 12.42
C VAL A 115 -1.07 -3.35 13.58
N THR A 116 -0.47 -3.56 14.76
CA THR A 116 -0.77 -2.72 15.92
C THR A 116 -0.13 -1.32 15.84
N VAL A 117 -0.95 -0.26 15.67
CA VAL A 117 -0.51 1.14 15.68
C VAL A 117 -0.57 1.74 17.08
N LYS A 118 0.50 1.56 17.88
CA LYS A 118 0.62 2.21 19.20
C LYS A 118 0.90 3.71 19.12
N GLN A 119 1.73 4.12 18.14
CA GLN A 119 2.12 5.51 17.90
C GLN A 119 2.27 5.76 16.41
N MET A 120 1.92 6.97 15.97
CA MET A 120 2.19 7.44 14.61
C MET A 120 3.68 7.76 14.45
N THR A 121 4.32 7.13 13.47
CA THR A 121 5.75 7.28 13.17
C THR A 121 5.99 7.90 11.79
N ARG A 122 5.04 7.77 10.86
CA ARG A 122 5.15 8.38 9.52
C ARG A 122 4.97 9.89 9.60
N LYS A 123 5.86 10.62 8.93
CA LYS A 123 5.87 12.08 8.89
C LYS A 123 5.16 12.59 7.63
N PRO A 124 4.54 13.79 7.64
CA PRO A 124 3.83 14.36 6.49
C PRO A 124 4.61 14.43 5.18
N ALA A 125 5.94 14.57 5.25
CA ALA A 125 6.81 14.53 4.09
C ALA A 125 6.71 13.22 3.26
N LEU A 126 6.11 12.15 3.82
CA LEU A 126 5.93 10.89 3.12
C LEU A 126 4.74 10.88 2.16
N TRP A 127 3.64 11.60 2.47
CA TRP A 127 2.44 11.66 1.61
C TRP A 127 2.23 12.99 0.92
N ARG A 128 2.85 14.07 1.38
CA ARG A 128 2.64 15.40 0.78
C ARG A 128 2.95 15.39 -0.72
N GLY A 129 1.97 15.76 -1.54
CA GLY A 129 2.07 15.75 -3.01
C GLY A 129 2.02 14.35 -3.63
N ALA A 130 1.65 13.31 -2.87
CA ALA A 130 1.52 11.97 -3.39
C ALA A 130 0.37 11.87 -4.40
N CYS A 131 -0.74 12.60 -4.19
CA CYS A 131 -1.86 12.62 -5.11
C CYS A 131 -1.47 13.25 -6.44
N GLU A 132 -0.83 14.42 -6.41
CA GLU A 132 -0.31 15.08 -7.61
C GLU A 132 0.68 14.17 -8.36
N LYS A 133 1.61 13.55 -7.62
CA LYS A 133 2.56 12.60 -8.20
C LYS A 133 1.87 11.39 -8.84
N PHE A 134 0.80 10.89 -8.25
CA PHE A 134 0.03 9.78 -8.80
C PHE A 134 -0.64 10.16 -10.12
N LEU A 135 -1.24 11.35 -10.20
CA LEU A 135 -1.91 11.85 -11.41
C LEU A 135 -0.94 12.33 -12.51
N SER A 136 0.31 12.65 -12.15
CA SER A 136 1.35 13.05 -13.11
C SER A 136 1.98 11.90 -13.90
N LYS A 137 1.61 10.65 -13.56
CA LYS A 137 2.09 9.44 -14.24
C LYS A 137 1.18 9.02 -15.36
#